data_AF-A0A1K1M6G5-F1
#
_entry.id   AF-A0A1K1M6G5-F1
#
_cell.length_a   1.000
_cell.length_b   1.000
_cell.length_c   1.000
_cell.angle_alpha   90.00
_cell.angle_beta   90.00
_cell.angle_gamma   90.00
#
_symmetry.space_group_name_H-M   'P 1'
#
loop_
_entity.id
_entity.type
_entity.pdbx_description
1 polymer ?
#
loop_
_entity_poly.entity_id
_entity_poly.type
_entity_poly.pdbx_seq_one_letter_code
_entity_poly.pdbx_strand_id
1 'polypeptide(L)'
;MKQIRRFVMTIWLCGAIFTGLNEAKAEGEAIPVYLDGNHLRFEVPPILENGTTLVQFRPIFERLGLTVGWDEQTREVTGTKRGLVIKLGIDEPDAIVNNQPTMLELAPRLVDGHTFVPLRFVSEASGAEVVWDGENHRIYIRSAGSPTTGTGSGDAEAEEKPQPDKPTKSDKGTYTYPNGDSYTGQLANGKPEGKGKLVDAGGKLLFDGTMADGEPVEGRYKTYYANGRLEIDGRLQEGVLSGAGKQYTDGGKLLFSGMFAAGEWQSGTLYAENGDKYTGEFKNGKPEGKGKLLYKNGDTYEGSFSDGMREGAGIYTTSKGDKLEGTFRLNLKHGVIRHYDKKGNLLSVSEYANDVLVSQVNLGKEAVPVPGTSEPGTSSVVQAEKSRHEKAVQDIKERYQAGKKLLDDQIAQLRKEQPGLYASQAAFEQALNEAALKQTSIQSKLSLLGSDRSQAGEAARAELNKQLEAIKAQMALIQQKGVAQRQIEHLKEQLSLLKSKYDAELKHENTQHAKLIKTLQ
;
A
#
# COMPACT_ATOMS: atom_id res chain seq x y z
N MET A 1 27.38 -13.68 18.38
CA MET A 1 28.70 -13.64 17.71
C MET A 1 28.48 -13.34 16.23
N LYS A 2 29.19 -12.31 15.75
CA LYS A 2 29.51 -11.90 14.34
C LYS A 2 29.21 -12.95 13.25
N GLN A 3 28.66 -12.63 12.07
CA GLN A 3 28.93 -11.52 11.14
C GLN A 3 27.62 -11.11 10.41
N ILE A 4 27.14 -9.87 10.39
CA ILE A 4 27.56 -8.67 9.64
C ILE A 4 27.89 -8.94 8.15
N ARG A 5 26.91 -8.70 7.28
CA ARG A 5 27.13 -8.01 6.00
C ARG A 5 26.21 -6.78 5.93
N ARG A 6 26.86 -5.62 5.80
CA ARG A 6 26.33 -4.25 5.80
C ARG A 6 25.69 -3.95 4.44
N PHE A 7 24.58 -3.22 4.39
CA PHE A 7 24.21 -2.42 3.23
C PHE A 7 24.08 -0.94 3.64
N VAL A 8 24.73 -0.09 2.83
CA VAL A 8 24.94 1.34 3.02
C VAL A 8 23.89 2.07 2.18
N MET A 9 23.04 2.88 2.82
CA MET A 9 22.06 3.73 2.14
C MET A 9 22.79 4.96 1.57
N THR A 10 22.88 5.05 0.24
CA THR A 10 23.47 6.20 -0.46
C THR A 10 22.34 6.99 -1.12
N ILE A 11 22.15 8.23 -0.69
CA ILE A 11 21.22 9.18 -1.29
C ILE A 11 21.82 9.74 -2.57
N TRP A 12 21.09 9.65 -3.67
CA TRP A 12 21.39 10.38 -4.91
C TRP A 12 20.28 11.38 -5.22
N LEU A 13 20.70 12.65 -5.34
CA LEU A 13 20.00 13.67 -6.09
C LEU A 13 20.98 14.21 -7.14
N CYS A 14 20.48 14.38 -8.36
CA CYS A 14 21.03 15.08 -9.55
C CYS A 14 21.57 14.23 -10.71
N GLY A 15 20.88 14.32 -11.86
CA GLY A 15 21.45 14.74 -13.16
C GLY A 15 22.34 13.77 -13.95
N ALA A 16 21.76 13.21 -15.01
CA ALA A 16 22.29 12.43 -16.15
C ALA A 16 23.80 12.45 -16.50
N ILE A 17 24.34 11.27 -16.85
CA ILE A 17 24.85 10.85 -18.19
C ILE A 17 25.07 9.32 -18.20
N PHE A 18 24.70 8.69 -19.31
CA PHE A 18 24.62 7.25 -19.60
C PHE A 18 25.99 6.55 -19.69
N THR A 19 26.16 5.36 -19.11
CA THR A 19 26.82 4.18 -19.73
C THR A 19 26.44 2.92 -18.95
N GLY A 20 26.13 1.84 -19.67
CA GLY A 20 25.50 0.65 -19.12
C GLY A 20 26.43 -0.29 -18.34
N LEU A 21 25.84 -0.94 -17.34
CA LEU A 21 26.20 -2.26 -16.83
C LEU A 21 24.93 -2.89 -16.24
N ASN A 22 24.75 -4.17 -16.53
CA ASN A 22 23.64 -5.02 -16.15
C ASN A 22 23.69 -5.39 -14.64
N GLU A 23 22.57 -5.93 -14.14
CA GLU A 23 22.31 -6.54 -12.80
C GLU A 23 21.76 -5.57 -11.72
N ALA A 24 20.76 -5.87 -10.89
CA ALA A 24 19.78 -6.96 -10.78
C ALA A 24 18.68 -6.53 -9.78
N LYS A 25 17.44 -6.98 -10.02
CA LYS A 25 16.28 -7.18 -9.12
C LYS A 25 15.87 -6.09 -8.10
N ALA A 26 14.62 -5.64 -8.27
CA ALA A 26 13.87 -4.73 -7.39
C ALA A 26 13.64 -5.29 -5.98
N GLU A 27 13.83 -4.46 -4.96
CA GLU A 27 13.36 -4.69 -3.59
C GLU A 27 11.87 -4.30 -3.50
N GLY A 28 11.01 -5.27 -3.15
CA GLY A 28 9.57 -5.06 -3.01
C GLY A 28 9.24 -4.28 -1.74
N GLU A 29 8.36 -3.29 -1.86
CA GLU A 29 7.81 -2.52 -0.73
C GLU A 29 7.15 -3.46 0.29
N ALA A 30 7.46 -3.29 1.57
CA ALA A 30 6.90 -4.11 2.64
C ALA A 30 5.40 -3.78 2.81
N ILE A 31 4.53 -4.75 2.56
CA ILE A 31 3.07 -4.62 2.73
C ILE A 31 2.73 -4.87 4.21
N PRO A 32 2.35 -3.85 4.98
CA PRO A 32 2.01 -4.06 6.38
C PRO A 32 0.67 -4.78 6.49
N VAL A 33 0.61 -5.79 7.36
CA VAL A 33 -0.59 -6.61 7.58
C VAL A 33 -1.04 -6.45 9.02
N TYR A 34 -2.32 -6.21 9.23
CA TYR A 34 -2.94 -6.09 10.54
C TYR A 34 -4.02 -7.15 10.71
N LEU A 35 -4.05 -7.86 11.84
CA LEU A 35 -5.13 -8.76 12.21
C LEU A 35 -5.80 -8.23 13.48
N ASP A 36 -7.09 -7.94 13.38
CA ASP A 36 -7.89 -7.32 14.45
C ASP A 36 -7.20 -6.08 15.05
N GLY A 37 -6.62 -5.25 14.17
CA GLY A 37 -5.86 -4.04 14.54
C GLY A 37 -4.40 -4.26 14.92
N ASN A 38 -3.96 -5.51 15.11
CA ASN A 38 -2.59 -5.84 15.51
C ASN A 38 -1.67 -6.07 14.31
N HIS A 39 -0.53 -5.37 14.26
CA HIS A 39 0.45 -5.57 13.19
C HIS A 39 1.08 -6.97 13.25
N LEU A 40 0.90 -7.75 12.18
CA LEU A 40 1.50 -9.06 12.00
C LEU A 40 2.94 -8.91 11.50
N ARG A 41 3.88 -9.38 12.32
CA ARG A 41 5.30 -9.38 11.98
C ARG A 41 5.68 -10.68 11.29
N PHE A 42 6.34 -10.57 10.15
CA PHE A 42 6.91 -11.68 9.40
C PHE A 42 8.45 -11.60 9.43
N GLU A 43 9.14 -12.73 9.43
CA GLU A 43 10.62 -12.75 9.38
C GLU A 43 11.13 -12.34 8.01
N VAL A 44 10.39 -12.70 6.96
CA VAL A 44 10.57 -12.29 5.57
C VAL A 44 9.31 -11.51 5.16
N PRO A 45 9.46 -10.31 4.57
CA PRO A 45 8.33 -9.45 4.21
C PRO A 45 7.29 -10.16 3.33
N PRO A 46 6.01 -9.77 3.46
CA PRO A 46 4.98 -10.19 2.51
C PRO A 46 5.36 -9.88 1.06
N ILE A 47 4.98 -10.77 0.14
CA ILE A 47 5.29 -10.65 -1.29
C ILE A 47 3.99 -10.40 -2.04
N LEU A 48 3.88 -9.29 -2.77
CA LEU A 48 2.79 -9.07 -3.72
C LEU A 48 3.16 -9.71 -5.07
N GLU A 49 2.36 -10.67 -5.51
CA GLU A 49 2.56 -11.33 -6.79
C GLU A 49 1.22 -11.53 -7.47
N ASN A 50 1.09 -10.99 -8.69
CA ASN A 50 -0.14 -11.07 -9.49
C ASN A 50 -1.42 -10.62 -8.75
N GLY A 51 -1.29 -9.66 -7.83
CA GLY A 51 -2.41 -9.17 -7.00
C GLY A 51 -2.69 -10.00 -5.74
N THR A 52 -2.05 -11.15 -5.57
CA THR A 52 -2.13 -11.98 -4.37
C THR A 52 -0.97 -11.65 -3.43
N THR A 53 -1.28 -11.39 -2.16
CA THR A 53 -0.25 -11.21 -1.14
C THR A 53 0.09 -12.55 -0.49
N LEU A 54 1.35 -12.95 -0.60
CA LEU A 54 1.92 -14.11 0.07
C LEU A 54 2.58 -13.69 1.38
N VAL A 55 2.35 -14.45 2.43
CA VAL A 55 2.97 -14.23 3.75
C VAL A 55 3.51 -15.52 4.32
N GLN A 56 4.45 -15.44 5.27
CA GLN A 56 4.88 -16.63 6.00
C GLN A 56 3.70 -17.24 6.74
N PHE A 57 3.53 -18.56 6.62
CA PHE A 57 2.33 -19.22 7.11
C PHE A 57 2.20 -19.20 8.64
N ARG A 58 3.29 -19.38 9.37
CA ARG A 58 3.23 -19.61 10.81
C ARG A 58 2.67 -18.39 11.58
N PRO A 59 3.16 -17.15 11.37
CA PRO A 59 2.64 -15.98 12.07
C PRO A 59 1.14 -15.74 11.86
N ILE A 60 0.64 -15.98 10.63
CA ILE A 60 -0.79 -15.75 10.31
C ILE A 60 -1.67 -16.90 10.83
N PHE A 61 -1.27 -18.16 10.69
CA PHE A 61 -2.06 -19.31 11.16
C PHE A 61 -2.22 -19.30 12.68
N GLU A 62 -1.14 -19.06 13.42
CA GLU A 62 -1.17 -19.04 14.88
C GLU A 62 -2.03 -17.89 15.41
N ARG A 63 -1.93 -16.70 14.80
CA ARG A 63 -2.71 -15.54 15.24
C ARG A 63 -4.21 -15.66 14.90
N LEU A 64 -4.55 -16.39 13.84
CA LEU A 64 -5.93 -16.80 13.52
C LEU A 64 -6.46 -17.97 14.37
N GLY A 65 -5.66 -18.43 15.34
CA GLY A 65 -6.01 -19.47 16.31
C GLY A 65 -5.90 -20.90 15.77
N LEU A 66 -5.11 -21.14 14.72
CA LEU A 66 -4.86 -22.48 14.19
C LEU A 66 -3.60 -23.08 14.82
N THR A 67 -3.67 -24.37 15.16
CA THR A 67 -2.50 -25.21 15.44
C THR A 67 -1.85 -25.60 14.11
N VAL A 68 -0.55 -25.34 13.99
CA VAL A 68 0.22 -25.55 12.76
C VAL A 68 0.93 -26.91 12.75
N GLY A 69 0.97 -27.53 11.58
CA GLY A 69 1.77 -28.71 11.26
C GLY A 69 2.53 -28.48 9.96
N TRP A 70 3.71 -29.07 9.85
CA TRP A 70 4.51 -29.11 8.63
C TRP A 70 4.94 -30.55 8.41
N ASP A 71 4.64 -31.11 7.25
CA ASP A 71 5.08 -32.43 6.82
C ASP A 71 6.16 -32.27 5.75
N GLU A 72 7.38 -32.70 6.09
CA GLU A 72 8.54 -32.60 5.22
C GLU A 72 8.50 -33.58 4.04
N GLN A 73 7.87 -34.75 4.20
CA GLN A 73 7.79 -35.77 3.15
C GLN A 73 6.79 -35.37 2.07
N THR A 74 5.64 -34.83 2.49
CA THR A 74 4.58 -34.40 1.58
C THR A 74 4.67 -32.93 1.21
N ARG A 75 5.60 -32.17 1.82
CA ARG A 75 5.73 -30.71 1.67
C ARG A 75 4.38 -30.01 1.88
N GLU A 76 3.69 -30.39 2.95
CA GLU A 76 2.34 -29.89 3.25
C GLU A 76 2.35 -29.07 4.55
N VAL A 77 1.79 -27.87 4.50
CA VAL A 77 1.40 -27.09 5.68
C VAL A 77 -0.01 -27.49 6.08
N THR A 78 -0.21 -27.82 7.35
CA THR A 78 -1.54 -28.05 7.93
C THR A 78 -1.84 -27.00 9.00
N GLY A 79 -3.06 -26.46 9.01
CA GLY A 79 -3.61 -25.65 10.10
C GLY A 79 -4.89 -26.27 10.63
N THR A 80 -5.03 -26.40 11.94
CA THR A 80 -6.23 -27.00 12.55
C THR A 80 -6.77 -26.14 13.70
N LYS A 81 -8.09 -25.97 13.75
CA LYS A 81 -8.82 -25.49 14.94
C LYS A 81 -10.17 -26.20 15.01
N ARG A 82 -10.95 -25.97 16.07
CA ARG A 82 -12.24 -26.66 16.25
C ARG A 82 -13.15 -26.46 15.02
N GLY A 83 -13.42 -27.54 14.29
CA GLY A 83 -14.27 -27.53 13.08
C GLY A 83 -13.60 -27.00 11.81
N LEU A 84 -12.29 -26.78 11.82
CA LEU A 84 -11.53 -26.31 10.66
C LEU A 84 -10.20 -27.06 10.50
N VAL A 85 -9.98 -27.62 9.32
CA VAL A 85 -8.68 -28.16 8.87
C VAL A 85 -8.34 -27.49 7.55
N ILE A 86 -7.17 -26.87 7.44
CA ILE A 86 -6.61 -26.31 6.22
C ILE A 86 -5.33 -27.10 5.89
N LYS A 87 -5.18 -27.60 4.68
CA LYS A 87 -3.95 -28.21 4.18
C LYS A 87 -3.52 -27.51 2.90
N LEU A 88 -2.22 -27.26 2.77
CA LEU A 88 -1.60 -26.47 1.72
C LEU A 88 -0.30 -27.15 1.28
N GLY A 89 -0.28 -27.76 0.09
CA GLY A 89 0.93 -28.30 -0.51
C GLY A 89 1.83 -27.20 -1.08
N ILE A 90 3.15 -27.32 -0.92
CA ILE A 90 4.10 -26.39 -1.55
C ILE A 90 4.12 -26.61 -3.06
N ASP A 91 4.05 -25.52 -3.81
CA ASP A 91 3.96 -25.46 -5.27
C ASP A 91 2.67 -26.08 -5.82
N GLU A 92 1.70 -26.36 -4.95
CA GLU A 92 0.39 -26.92 -5.28
C GLU A 92 -0.70 -25.86 -5.12
N PRO A 93 -1.47 -25.55 -6.19
CA PRO A 93 -2.57 -24.59 -6.10
C PRO A 93 -3.81 -25.20 -5.43
N ASP A 94 -3.79 -26.49 -5.13
CA ASP A 94 -4.89 -27.21 -4.50
C ASP A 94 -4.71 -27.20 -2.98
N ALA A 95 -5.58 -26.48 -2.27
CA ALA A 95 -5.72 -26.55 -0.82
C ALA A 95 -6.81 -27.53 -0.43
N ILE A 96 -6.80 -28.03 0.81
CA ILE A 96 -7.93 -28.77 1.37
C ILE A 96 -8.45 -27.99 2.57
N VAL A 97 -9.71 -27.59 2.55
CA VAL A 97 -10.41 -26.97 3.69
C VAL A 97 -11.53 -27.91 4.14
N ASN A 98 -11.46 -28.46 5.35
CA ASN A 98 -12.44 -29.41 5.89
C ASN A 98 -12.72 -30.60 4.95
N ASN A 99 -11.65 -31.17 4.41
CA ASN A 99 -11.71 -32.30 3.46
C ASN A 99 -12.36 -31.96 2.11
N GLN A 100 -12.54 -30.66 1.79
CA GLN A 100 -12.98 -30.15 0.50
C GLN A 100 -11.80 -29.51 -0.25
N PRO A 101 -11.48 -29.96 -1.47
CA PRO A 101 -10.49 -29.29 -2.32
C PRO A 101 -10.93 -27.84 -2.61
N THR A 102 -10.03 -26.88 -2.40
CA THR A 102 -10.26 -25.46 -2.64
C THR A 102 -9.05 -24.89 -3.39
N MET A 103 -9.29 -24.24 -4.52
CA MET A 103 -8.22 -23.74 -5.37
C MET A 103 -7.71 -22.36 -4.90
N LEU A 104 -6.40 -22.19 -4.90
CA LEU A 104 -5.70 -20.97 -4.52
C LEU A 104 -5.46 -20.08 -5.74
N GLU A 105 -5.49 -18.75 -5.53
CA GLU A 105 -5.09 -17.78 -6.57
C GLU A 105 -3.60 -17.87 -6.89
N LEU A 106 -2.80 -18.25 -5.90
CA LEU A 106 -1.37 -18.47 -6.02
C LEU A 106 -0.99 -19.65 -5.12
N ALA A 107 -0.19 -20.59 -5.62
CA ALA A 107 0.24 -21.73 -4.81
C ALA A 107 1.13 -21.26 -3.64
N PRO A 108 1.11 -21.95 -2.49
CA PRO A 108 2.12 -21.79 -1.45
C PRO A 108 3.48 -22.09 -2.05
N ARG A 109 4.53 -21.42 -1.59
CA ARG A 109 5.88 -21.66 -2.10
C ARG A 109 6.93 -21.54 -1.02
N LEU A 110 8.08 -22.15 -1.26
CA LEU A 110 9.25 -22.01 -0.41
C LEU A 110 10.12 -20.85 -0.92
N VAL A 111 10.32 -19.82 -0.09
CA VAL A 111 11.22 -18.70 -0.38
C VAL A 111 12.20 -18.58 0.76
N ASP A 112 13.50 -18.72 0.46
CA ASP A 112 14.60 -18.60 1.44
C ASP A 112 14.46 -19.50 2.68
N GLY A 113 13.85 -20.67 2.52
CA GLY A 113 13.62 -21.63 3.61
C GLY A 113 12.35 -21.38 4.43
N HIS A 114 11.58 -20.34 4.07
CA HIS A 114 10.29 -20.03 4.68
C HIS A 114 9.15 -20.42 3.76
N THR A 115 8.13 -21.04 4.33
CA THR A 115 6.90 -21.36 3.59
C THR A 115 5.98 -20.14 3.55
N PHE A 116 5.69 -19.70 2.33
CA PHE A 116 4.77 -18.62 2.02
C PHE A 116 3.42 -19.18 1.57
N VAL A 117 2.34 -18.57 2.05
CA VAL A 117 0.95 -18.95 1.76
C VAL A 117 0.14 -17.71 1.37
N PRO A 118 -0.93 -17.86 0.57
CA PRO A 118 -1.81 -16.75 0.23
C PRO A 118 -2.55 -16.23 1.47
N LEU A 119 -2.28 -14.98 1.84
CA LEU A 119 -2.83 -14.36 3.04
C LEU A 119 -4.35 -14.35 3.03
N ARG A 120 -4.94 -13.92 1.91
CA ARG A 120 -6.40 -13.77 1.78
C ARG A 120 -7.11 -15.09 2.01
N PHE A 121 -6.65 -16.13 1.31
CA PHE A 121 -7.21 -17.47 1.41
C PHE A 121 -7.19 -18.00 2.85
N VAL A 122 -6.03 -17.97 3.51
CA VAL A 122 -5.86 -18.52 4.85
C VAL A 122 -6.74 -17.79 5.86
N SER A 123 -6.80 -16.46 5.73
CA SER A 123 -7.65 -15.60 6.56
C SER A 123 -9.13 -15.94 6.37
N GLU A 124 -9.63 -15.93 5.14
CA GLU A 124 -11.04 -16.19 4.82
C GLU A 124 -11.47 -17.63 5.15
N ALA A 125 -10.62 -18.62 4.86
CA ALA A 125 -10.86 -20.02 5.23
C ALA A 125 -10.94 -20.20 6.76
N SER A 126 -10.28 -19.33 7.53
CA SER A 126 -10.37 -19.31 8.99
C SER A 126 -11.58 -18.55 9.54
N GLY A 127 -12.39 -17.95 8.66
CA GLY A 127 -13.55 -17.13 8.97
C GLY A 127 -13.26 -15.63 9.09
N ALA A 128 -12.08 -15.15 8.69
CA ALA A 128 -11.71 -13.74 8.81
C ALA A 128 -11.96 -12.96 7.49
N GLU A 129 -12.42 -11.72 7.59
CA GLU A 129 -12.57 -10.80 6.44
C GLU A 129 -11.22 -10.14 6.13
N VAL A 130 -10.90 -9.97 4.84
CA VAL A 130 -9.66 -9.29 4.40
C VAL A 130 -9.96 -8.06 3.55
N VAL A 131 -9.55 -6.90 4.06
CA VAL A 131 -9.67 -5.60 3.42
C VAL A 131 -8.30 -5.14 2.94
N TRP A 132 -8.20 -4.86 1.63
CA TRP A 132 -7.04 -4.21 1.04
C TRP A 132 -7.25 -2.70 1.06
N ASP A 133 -6.32 -1.99 1.68
CA ASP A 133 -6.21 -0.54 1.61
C ASP A 133 -5.22 -0.18 0.51
N GLY A 134 -5.76 0.04 -0.69
CA GLY A 134 -4.98 0.35 -1.88
C GLY A 134 -4.39 1.76 -1.92
N GLU A 135 -4.85 2.68 -1.07
CA GLU A 135 -4.28 4.02 -0.96
C GLU A 135 -2.99 4.01 -0.14
N ASN A 136 -2.90 3.09 0.84
CA ASN A 136 -1.78 3.01 1.78
C ASN A 136 -0.99 1.69 1.72
N HIS A 137 -1.27 0.84 0.74
CA HIS A 137 -0.63 -0.47 0.53
C HIS A 137 -0.63 -1.37 1.79
N ARG A 138 -1.77 -1.40 2.52
CA ARG A 138 -1.93 -2.15 3.77
C ARG A 138 -3.03 -3.20 3.67
N ILE A 139 -2.90 -4.27 4.45
CA ILE A 139 -3.92 -5.30 4.59
C ILE A 139 -4.47 -5.28 6.01
N TYR A 140 -5.80 -5.25 6.14
CA TYR A 140 -6.51 -5.47 7.39
C TYR A 140 -7.27 -6.79 7.33
N ILE A 141 -7.12 -7.59 8.37
CA ILE A 141 -7.79 -8.87 8.55
C ILE A 141 -8.67 -8.74 9.79
N ARG A 142 -9.94 -9.17 9.72
CA ARG A 142 -10.90 -9.12 10.83
C ARG A 142 -11.44 -10.50 11.12
N SER A 143 -11.22 -11.03 12.32
CA SER A 143 -11.71 -12.36 12.69
C SER A 143 -13.25 -12.38 12.83
N ALA A 144 -13.89 -13.51 12.51
CA ALA A 144 -15.32 -13.70 12.73
C ALA A 144 -15.67 -13.48 14.22
N GLY A 145 -16.48 -12.45 14.50
CA GLY A 145 -16.91 -12.06 15.85
C GLY A 145 -16.39 -10.71 16.34
N SER A 146 -15.54 -10.01 15.58
CA SER A 146 -15.10 -8.64 15.89
C SER A 146 -16.24 -7.62 15.67
N PRO A 147 -16.47 -6.63 16.56
CA PRO A 147 -17.60 -5.69 16.45
C PRO A 147 -17.55 -4.85 15.17
N THR A 148 -18.67 -4.77 14.45
CA THR A 148 -18.84 -3.96 13.23
C THR A 148 -19.13 -2.50 13.57
N THR A 149 -18.25 -1.56 13.19
CA THR A 149 -18.61 -0.13 13.07
C THR A 149 -19.01 0.17 11.64
N GLY A 150 -20.31 0.12 11.35
CA GLY A 150 -20.91 0.57 10.10
C GLY A 150 -21.60 1.93 10.29
N THR A 151 -21.21 2.89 9.46
CA THR A 151 -21.80 4.24 9.37
C THR A 151 -23.19 4.16 8.71
N GLY A 152 -24.23 4.59 9.42
CA GLY A 152 -25.56 4.83 8.88
C GLY A 152 -26.13 6.12 9.49
N SER A 153 -26.34 7.13 8.64
CA SER A 153 -27.02 8.38 8.95
C SER A 153 -28.52 8.12 9.17
N GLY A 154 -29.06 8.56 10.31
CA GLY A 154 -30.49 8.58 10.60
C GLY A 154 -30.72 9.28 11.93
N ASP A 155 -31.63 10.24 11.93
CA ASP A 155 -31.83 11.27 12.95
C ASP A 155 -32.18 10.75 14.35
N ALA A 156 -31.93 11.65 15.30
CA ALA A 156 -31.96 11.46 16.75
C ALA A 156 -33.31 10.99 17.32
N GLU A 157 -33.25 9.96 18.14
CA GLU A 157 -34.08 9.84 19.34
C GLU A 157 -33.23 9.23 20.46
N ALA A 158 -33.24 9.90 21.61
CA ALA A 158 -32.39 9.62 22.74
C ALA A 158 -32.88 8.36 23.46
N GLU A 159 -32.17 7.25 23.29
CA GLU A 159 -32.22 6.11 24.20
C GLU A 159 -30.94 6.04 25.04
N GLU A 160 -31.17 5.93 26.33
CA GLU A 160 -30.20 5.92 27.43
C GLU A 160 -29.17 4.80 27.24
N LYS A 161 -27.90 5.16 27.02
CA LYS A 161 -26.80 4.20 26.96
C LYS A 161 -26.71 3.47 28.31
N PRO A 162 -26.67 2.13 28.36
CA PRO A 162 -26.37 1.43 29.61
C PRO A 162 -24.95 1.82 30.05
N GLN A 163 -24.85 2.39 31.25
CA GLN A 163 -23.56 2.56 31.92
C GLN A 163 -22.87 1.19 32.00
N PRO A 164 -21.55 1.11 31.77
CA PRO A 164 -20.83 -0.13 31.98
C PRO A 164 -21.00 -0.53 33.45
N ASP A 165 -21.43 -1.78 33.65
CA ASP A 165 -21.54 -2.38 34.97
C ASP A 165 -20.28 -2.14 35.79
N LYS A 166 -20.48 -1.89 37.09
CA LYS A 166 -19.41 -1.70 38.08
C LYS A 166 -18.30 -2.75 37.89
N PRO A 167 -17.02 -2.36 38.05
CA PRO A 167 -15.89 -3.25 37.80
C PRO A 167 -16.00 -4.50 38.68
N THR A 168 -16.12 -5.65 38.04
CA THR A 168 -15.69 -6.93 38.60
C THR A 168 -14.26 -6.73 39.09
N LYS A 169 -13.98 -7.09 40.35
CA LYS A 169 -12.68 -6.87 41.04
C LYS A 169 -11.50 -7.03 40.06
N SER A 170 -10.87 -5.92 39.69
CA SER A 170 -9.63 -5.96 38.92
C SER A 170 -8.51 -6.27 39.91
N ASP A 171 -8.08 -7.52 39.96
CA ASP A 171 -6.92 -7.89 40.76
C ASP A 171 -5.68 -7.28 40.09
N LYS A 172 -4.81 -6.64 40.87
CA LYS A 172 -3.51 -6.21 40.34
C LYS A 172 -2.60 -7.42 40.26
N GLY A 173 -1.93 -7.60 39.13
CA GLY A 173 -1.04 -8.73 38.93
C GLY A 173 -0.06 -8.54 37.79
N THR A 174 0.64 -9.62 37.48
CA THR A 174 1.54 -9.70 36.33
C THR A 174 1.04 -10.79 35.39
N TYR A 175 1.06 -10.50 34.09
CA TYR A 175 0.73 -11.43 33.02
C TYR A 175 1.94 -11.52 32.08
N THR A 176 2.42 -12.74 31.83
CA THR A 176 3.52 -12.99 30.89
C THR A 176 2.95 -13.56 29.61
N TYR A 177 3.18 -12.86 28.51
CA TYR A 177 2.79 -13.30 27.17
C TYR A 177 3.71 -14.44 26.69
N PRO A 178 3.27 -15.28 25.74
CA PRO A 178 4.08 -16.39 25.22
C PRO A 178 5.44 -15.97 24.63
N ASN A 179 5.56 -14.74 24.14
CA ASN A 179 6.80 -14.17 23.60
C ASN A 179 7.79 -13.69 24.69
N GLY A 180 7.41 -13.82 25.97
CA GLY A 180 8.21 -13.38 27.11
C GLY A 180 7.93 -11.94 27.57
N ASP A 181 7.09 -11.19 26.85
CA ASP A 181 6.69 -9.85 27.28
C ASP A 181 5.87 -9.94 28.57
N SER A 182 5.99 -8.92 29.42
CA SER A 182 5.38 -8.92 30.74
C SER A 182 4.56 -7.66 30.96
N TYR A 183 3.28 -7.85 31.25
CA TYR A 183 2.39 -6.79 31.68
C TYR A 183 2.27 -6.79 33.21
N THR A 184 2.34 -5.62 33.82
CA THR A 184 2.03 -5.43 35.25
C THR A 184 0.96 -4.34 35.38
N GLY A 185 -0.17 -4.69 35.98
CA GLY A 185 -1.31 -3.78 36.07
C GLY A 185 -2.59 -4.45 36.55
N GLN A 186 -3.72 -3.88 36.14
CA GLN A 186 -5.04 -4.43 36.41
C GLN A 186 -5.30 -5.67 35.53
N LEU A 187 -5.86 -6.71 36.13
CA LEU A 187 -6.25 -7.94 35.45
C LEU A 187 -7.75 -8.20 35.64
N ALA A 188 -8.41 -8.72 34.61
CA ALA A 188 -9.74 -9.29 34.68
C ALA A 188 -9.70 -10.72 34.13
N ASN A 189 -10.25 -11.69 34.87
CA ASN A 189 -10.23 -13.11 34.49
C ASN A 189 -8.82 -13.64 34.14
N GLY A 190 -7.78 -13.14 34.84
CA GLY A 190 -6.39 -13.52 34.61
C GLY A 190 -5.75 -12.94 33.35
N LYS A 191 -6.42 -12.00 32.66
CA LYS A 191 -5.89 -11.29 31.48
C LYS A 191 -5.69 -9.80 31.76
N PRO A 192 -4.76 -9.12 31.05
CA PRO A 192 -4.58 -7.66 31.15
C PRO A 192 -5.86 -6.89 30.82
N GLU A 193 -6.34 -6.07 31.75
CA GLU A 193 -7.57 -5.30 31.61
C GLU A 193 -7.48 -4.04 32.47
N GLY A 194 -7.65 -2.86 31.88
CA GLY A 194 -7.45 -1.59 32.57
C GLY A 194 -5.99 -1.12 32.60
N LYS A 195 -5.63 -0.28 33.58
CA LYS A 195 -4.35 0.45 33.59
C LYS A 195 -3.17 -0.43 34.00
N GLY A 196 -2.07 -0.34 33.24
CA GLY A 196 -0.80 -0.98 33.56
C GLY A 196 0.33 -0.63 32.60
N LYS A 197 1.43 -1.38 32.71
CA LYS A 197 2.62 -1.24 31.87
C LYS A 197 2.97 -2.58 31.24
N LEU A 198 3.36 -2.56 29.97
CA LEU A 198 3.90 -3.69 29.23
C LEU A 198 5.39 -3.44 28.97
N VAL A 199 6.21 -4.44 29.27
CA VAL A 199 7.62 -4.47 28.92
C VAL A 199 7.93 -5.68 28.04
N ASP A 200 8.98 -5.58 27.21
CA ASP A 200 9.50 -6.73 26.48
C ASP A 200 10.18 -7.74 27.42
N ALA A 201 10.55 -8.91 26.89
CA ALA A 201 11.30 -9.93 27.64
C ALA A 201 12.64 -9.43 28.25
N GLY A 202 13.20 -8.34 27.73
CA GLY A 202 14.39 -7.67 28.24
C GLY A 202 14.10 -6.60 29.29
N GLY A 203 12.83 -6.39 29.66
CA GLY A 203 12.39 -5.38 30.63
C GLY A 203 12.21 -3.98 30.06
N LYS A 204 12.24 -3.82 28.74
CA LYS A 204 12.11 -2.51 28.09
C LYS A 204 10.65 -2.12 27.93
N LEU A 205 10.31 -0.88 28.28
CA LEU A 205 8.94 -0.39 28.17
C LEU A 205 8.44 -0.37 26.72
N LEU A 206 7.37 -1.11 26.46
CA LEU A 206 6.60 -1.13 25.22
C LEU A 206 5.34 -0.27 25.33
N PHE A 207 4.65 -0.31 26.48
CA PHE A 207 3.39 0.40 26.65
C PHE A 207 3.16 0.84 28.11
N ASP A 208 2.50 1.97 28.27
CA ASP A 208 2.06 2.53 29.55
C ASP A 208 0.69 3.17 29.38
N GLY A 209 -0.36 2.48 29.83
CA GLY A 209 -1.73 2.89 29.55
C GLY A 209 -2.79 1.87 29.93
N THR A 210 -3.93 1.97 29.28
CA THR A 210 -5.11 1.13 29.46
C THR A 210 -5.09 -0.02 28.45
N MET A 211 -5.32 -1.23 28.97
CA MET A 211 -5.57 -2.44 28.21
C MET A 211 -7.07 -2.71 28.14
N ALA A 212 -7.53 -3.35 27.07
CA ALA A 212 -8.84 -3.99 27.00
C ALA A 212 -8.68 -5.31 26.25
N ASP A 213 -9.32 -6.37 26.74
CA ASP A 213 -9.27 -7.72 26.15
C ASP A 213 -7.83 -8.27 25.99
N GLY A 214 -6.91 -7.84 26.84
CA GLY A 214 -5.51 -8.24 26.79
C GLY A 214 -4.64 -7.45 25.82
N GLU A 215 -5.18 -6.44 25.14
CA GLU A 215 -4.46 -5.61 24.16
C GLU A 215 -4.36 -4.13 24.60
N PRO A 216 -3.29 -3.40 24.22
CA PRO A 216 -3.17 -1.98 24.49
C PRO A 216 -4.21 -1.17 23.70
N VAL A 217 -5.03 -0.35 24.37
CA VAL A 217 -6.07 0.46 23.69
C VAL A 217 -5.85 1.97 23.82
N GLU A 218 -5.31 2.45 24.94
CA GLU A 218 -5.11 3.90 25.15
C GLU A 218 -3.86 4.12 26.00
N GLY A 219 -2.88 4.89 25.53
CA GLY A 219 -1.68 5.14 26.34
C GLY A 219 -0.44 5.54 25.56
N ARG A 220 0.70 5.61 26.24
CA ARG A 220 1.99 5.80 25.56
C ARG A 220 2.49 4.46 25.04
N TYR A 221 3.00 4.45 23.82
CA TYR A 221 3.42 3.24 23.13
C TYR A 221 4.78 3.44 22.47
N LYS A 222 5.62 2.42 22.56
CA LYS A 222 6.98 2.40 22.04
C LYS A 222 7.24 1.13 21.25
N THR A 223 7.83 1.29 20.07
CA THR A 223 8.37 0.17 19.29
C THR A 223 9.88 0.31 19.16
N TYR A 224 10.53 -0.81 18.86
CA TYR A 224 11.97 -0.89 18.73
C TYR A 224 12.34 -1.75 17.53
N TYR A 225 13.38 -1.31 16.82
CA TYR A 225 14.03 -2.12 15.79
C TYR A 225 14.65 -3.39 16.39
N ALA A 226 14.93 -4.39 15.56
CA ALA A 226 15.60 -5.63 15.97
C ALA A 226 16.98 -5.39 16.64
N ASN A 227 17.65 -4.28 16.29
CA ASN A 227 18.91 -3.86 16.92
C ASN A 227 18.71 -3.22 18.32
N GLY A 228 17.48 -3.16 18.81
CA GLY A 228 17.11 -2.58 20.09
C GLY A 228 17.05 -1.05 20.12
N ARG A 229 17.16 -0.35 18.98
CA ARG A 229 16.97 1.12 18.95
C ARG A 229 15.49 1.46 18.89
N LEU A 230 15.14 2.59 19.51
CA LEU A 230 13.79 3.14 19.50
C LEU A 230 13.38 3.44 18.06
N GLU A 231 12.21 2.97 17.67
CA GLU A 231 11.63 3.19 16.35
C GLU A 231 10.50 4.21 16.45
N ILE A 232 9.51 3.95 17.32
CA ILE A 232 8.39 4.85 17.59
C ILE A 232 8.32 5.16 19.08
N ASP A 233 8.05 6.43 19.42
CA ASP A 233 7.59 6.88 20.73
C ASP A 233 6.33 7.72 20.50
N GLY A 234 5.17 7.12 20.73
CA GLY A 234 3.88 7.69 20.34
C GLY A 234 2.76 7.38 21.34
N ARG A 235 1.54 7.50 20.87
CA ARG A 235 0.32 7.27 21.66
C ARG A 235 -0.63 6.34 20.93
N LEU A 236 -1.31 5.49 21.68
CA LEU A 236 -2.44 4.72 21.18
C LEU A 236 -3.73 5.40 21.58
N GLN A 237 -4.68 5.41 20.66
CA GLN A 237 -6.09 5.71 20.88
C GLN A 237 -6.89 4.65 20.13
N GLU A 238 -7.81 3.98 20.84
CA GLU A 238 -8.57 2.82 20.33
C GLU A 238 -7.67 1.72 19.73
N GLY A 239 -6.50 1.50 20.33
CA GLY A 239 -5.51 0.49 19.92
C GLY A 239 -4.66 0.89 18.72
N VAL A 240 -4.83 2.11 18.21
CA VAL A 240 -4.19 2.59 16.99
C VAL A 240 -3.22 3.73 17.29
N LEU A 241 -2.06 3.73 16.65
CA LEU A 241 -1.08 4.82 16.77
C LEU A 241 -1.68 6.13 16.25
N SER A 242 -2.05 6.98 17.19
CA SER A 242 -2.83 8.19 16.96
C SER A 242 -2.45 9.27 17.96
N GLY A 243 -2.37 10.51 17.51
CA GLY A 243 -1.92 11.64 18.31
C GLY A 243 -0.43 11.92 18.20
N ALA A 244 0.11 12.68 19.14
CA ALA A 244 1.50 13.12 19.08
C ALA A 244 2.49 11.96 19.25
N GLY A 245 3.51 11.92 18.40
CA GLY A 245 4.58 10.93 18.45
C GLY A 245 5.86 11.35 17.74
N LYS A 246 6.85 10.48 17.84
CA LYS A 246 8.15 10.59 17.18
C LYS A 246 8.51 9.26 16.54
N GLN A 247 9.12 9.33 15.37
CA GLN A 247 9.71 8.19 14.69
C GLN A 247 11.19 8.43 14.46
N TYR A 248 11.98 7.37 14.61
CA TYR A 248 13.43 7.39 14.47
C TYR A 248 13.86 6.39 13.40
N THR A 249 15.01 6.61 12.78
CA THR A 249 15.64 5.63 11.90
C THR A 249 16.29 4.51 12.71
N ASP A 250 16.64 3.40 12.06
CA ASP A 250 17.42 2.31 12.68
C ASP A 250 18.82 2.79 13.16
N GLY A 251 19.30 3.91 12.61
CA GLY A 251 20.45 4.70 13.03
C GLY A 251 20.27 5.42 14.37
N GLY A 252 19.04 5.53 14.87
CA GLY A 252 18.65 6.30 16.04
C GLY A 252 18.50 7.80 15.79
N LYS A 253 18.50 8.26 14.52
CA LYS A 253 18.25 9.66 14.18
C LYS A 253 16.75 9.91 14.19
N LEU A 254 16.32 11.07 14.69
CA LEU A 254 14.91 11.47 14.60
C LEU A 254 14.56 11.63 13.11
N LEU A 255 13.59 10.86 12.64
CA LEU A 255 13.05 10.90 11.28
C LEU A 255 11.84 11.84 11.21
N PHE A 256 10.93 11.70 12.18
CA PHE A 256 9.70 12.48 12.21
C PHE A 256 9.30 12.83 13.63
N SER A 257 8.67 14.00 13.80
CA SER A 257 8.04 14.42 15.05
C SER A 257 6.77 15.17 14.73
N GLY A 258 5.62 14.66 15.17
CA GLY A 258 4.33 15.23 14.79
C GLY A 258 3.12 14.41 15.23
N MET A 259 2.01 14.64 14.55
CA MET A 259 0.74 13.98 14.76
C MET A 259 0.64 12.75 13.86
N PHE A 260 0.21 11.65 14.47
CA PHE A 260 -0.15 10.41 13.81
C PHE A 260 -1.67 10.25 13.77
N ALA A 261 -2.18 9.60 12.72
CA ALA A 261 -3.53 9.02 12.70
C ALA A 261 -3.45 7.71 11.92
N ALA A 262 -4.01 6.64 12.47
CA ALA A 262 -3.92 5.31 11.85
C ALA A 262 -2.48 4.84 11.56
N GLY A 263 -1.51 5.27 12.39
CA GLY A 263 -0.09 4.98 12.19
C GLY A 263 0.61 5.84 11.14
N GLU A 264 -0.10 6.75 10.48
CA GLU A 264 0.46 7.62 9.44
C GLU A 264 0.76 9.01 9.94
N TRP A 265 1.78 9.64 9.35
CA TRP A 265 2.06 11.05 9.58
C TRP A 265 0.93 11.91 9.00
N GLN A 266 0.37 12.79 9.82
CA GLN A 266 -0.67 13.74 9.41
C GLN A 266 -0.11 15.15 9.30
N SER A 267 0.64 15.58 10.32
CA SER A 267 1.30 16.88 10.36
C SER A 267 2.50 16.84 11.29
N GLY A 268 3.55 17.59 10.98
CA GLY A 268 4.73 17.61 11.83
C GLY A 268 5.99 18.04 11.10
N THR A 269 7.13 17.65 11.66
CA THR A 269 8.45 17.92 11.09
C THR A 269 9.12 16.61 10.67
N LEU A 270 9.42 16.49 9.38
CA LEU A 270 10.28 15.48 8.79
C LEU A 270 11.73 15.99 8.76
N TYR A 271 12.65 15.15 9.23
CA TYR A 271 14.09 15.40 9.25
C TYR A 271 14.75 14.50 8.21
N ALA A 272 15.01 15.04 7.02
CA ALA A 272 15.59 14.28 5.94
C ALA A 272 17.07 13.97 6.21
N GLU A 273 17.54 12.84 5.71
CA GLU A 273 18.92 12.39 5.89
C GLU A 273 19.96 13.35 5.28
N ASN A 274 19.58 14.06 4.21
CA ASN A 274 20.42 15.07 3.58
C ASN A 274 20.61 16.35 4.45
N GLY A 275 19.87 16.46 5.56
CA GLY A 275 19.88 17.57 6.51
C GLY A 275 18.76 18.59 6.32
N ASP A 276 17.92 18.41 5.30
CA ASP A 276 16.74 19.24 5.08
C ASP A 276 15.66 18.93 6.13
N LYS A 277 14.81 19.91 6.39
CA LYS A 277 13.70 19.78 7.33
C LYS A 277 12.44 20.31 6.70
N TYR A 278 11.41 19.47 6.62
CA TYR A 278 10.09 19.89 6.19
C TYR A 278 9.16 19.95 7.40
N THR A 279 8.39 21.03 7.52
CA THR A 279 7.32 21.16 8.51
C THR A 279 6.01 21.48 7.78
N GLY A 280 4.99 20.66 7.95
CA GLY A 280 3.70 20.84 7.30
C GLY A 280 2.80 19.62 7.42
N GLU A 281 1.90 19.49 6.46
CA GLU A 281 0.95 18.38 6.35
C GLU A 281 1.55 17.24 5.52
N PHE A 282 1.03 16.03 5.75
CA PHE A 282 1.48 14.83 5.05
C PHE A 282 0.30 14.02 4.54
N LYS A 283 0.50 13.39 3.38
CA LYS A 283 -0.40 12.37 2.83
C LYS A 283 0.45 11.23 2.28
N ASN A 284 0.12 9.99 2.64
CA ASN A 284 0.84 8.78 2.20
C ASN A 284 2.36 8.88 2.43
N GLY A 285 2.76 9.43 3.59
CA GLY A 285 4.17 9.62 3.98
C GLY A 285 4.91 10.76 3.26
N LYS A 286 4.25 11.51 2.37
CA LYS A 286 4.84 12.60 1.58
C LYS A 286 4.32 13.97 2.01
N PRO A 287 5.14 15.03 1.92
CA PRO A 287 4.67 16.41 2.07
C PRO A 287 3.47 16.72 1.17
N GLU A 288 2.42 17.29 1.76
CA GLU A 288 1.17 17.66 1.07
C GLU A 288 0.67 19.00 1.62
N GLY A 289 -0.22 19.68 0.89
CA GLY A 289 -0.90 20.88 1.42
C GLY A 289 0.06 22.04 1.67
N LYS A 290 -0.10 22.75 2.79
CA LYS A 290 0.77 23.89 3.14
C LYS A 290 1.95 23.43 3.99
N GLY A 291 3.14 23.93 3.67
CA GLY A 291 4.33 23.58 4.44
C GLY A 291 5.51 24.52 4.25
N LYS A 292 6.54 24.25 5.03
CA LYS A 292 7.81 24.96 5.05
C LYS A 292 8.96 23.97 4.96
N LEU A 293 9.80 24.12 3.95
CA LEU A 293 11.02 23.35 3.75
C LEU A 293 12.23 24.23 4.07
N LEU A 294 13.01 23.86 5.08
CA LEU A 294 14.31 24.42 5.40
C LEU A 294 15.38 23.52 4.81
N TYR A 295 16.15 24.04 3.87
CA TYR A 295 17.26 23.34 3.27
C TYR A 295 18.49 23.38 4.19
N LYS A 296 19.36 22.38 4.08
CA LYS A 296 20.62 22.31 4.83
C LYS A 296 21.52 23.53 4.62
N ASN A 297 21.45 24.15 3.44
CA ASN A 297 22.21 25.36 3.11
C ASN A 297 21.67 26.64 3.80
N GLY A 298 20.55 26.54 4.53
CA GLY A 298 19.89 27.65 5.21
C GLY A 298 18.83 28.38 4.38
N ASP A 299 18.64 28.00 3.12
CA ASP A 299 17.53 28.50 2.31
C ASP A 299 16.21 27.92 2.83
N THR A 300 15.11 28.60 2.55
CA THR A 300 13.76 28.16 2.94
C THR A 300 12.80 28.28 1.78
N TYR A 301 11.82 27.39 1.73
CA TYR A 301 10.64 27.51 0.89
C TYR A 301 9.40 27.40 1.78
N GLU A 302 8.45 28.29 1.59
CA GLU A 302 7.16 28.28 2.28
C GLU A 302 6.05 28.39 1.24
N GLY A 303 5.18 27.39 1.15
CA GLY A 303 4.22 27.31 0.05
C GLY A 303 3.40 26.04 0.04
N SER A 304 2.82 25.75 -1.12
CA SER A 304 2.03 24.55 -1.35
C SER A 304 2.88 23.37 -1.83
N PHE A 305 2.50 22.16 -1.41
CA PHE A 305 3.11 20.90 -1.73
C PHE A 305 2.07 19.92 -2.25
N SER A 306 2.46 19.06 -3.19
CA SER A 306 1.67 17.92 -3.64
C SER A 306 2.59 16.77 -4.03
N ASP A 307 2.29 15.56 -3.54
CA ASP A 307 3.11 14.36 -3.76
C ASP A 307 4.60 14.55 -3.42
N GLY A 308 4.88 15.32 -2.36
CA GLY A 308 6.24 15.63 -1.91
C GLY A 308 6.97 16.72 -2.71
N MET A 309 6.33 17.32 -3.72
CA MET A 309 6.92 18.36 -4.56
C MET A 309 6.30 19.73 -4.29
N ARG A 310 7.07 20.80 -4.47
CA ARG A 310 6.56 22.18 -4.44
C ARG A 310 5.63 22.39 -5.64
N GLU A 311 4.39 22.78 -5.36
CA GLU A 311 3.31 22.91 -6.35
C GLU A 311 2.42 24.10 -6.00
N GLY A 312 2.14 24.99 -6.95
CA GLY A 312 1.34 26.20 -6.71
C GLY A 312 2.15 27.36 -6.12
N ALA A 313 1.48 28.28 -5.41
CA ALA A 313 2.09 29.50 -4.89
C ALA A 313 3.05 29.22 -3.72
N GLY A 314 4.21 29.89 -3.73
CA GLY A 314 5.17 29.83 -2.63
C GLY A 314 6.22 30.93 -2.65
N ILE A 315 6.96 31.02 -1.56
CA ILE A 315 8.04 31.99 -1.31
C ILE A 315 9.32 31.20 -1.02
N TYR A 316 10.33 31.37 -1.86
CA TYR A 316 11.67 30.88 -1.61
C TYR A 316 12.52 32.01 -1.02
N THR A 317 13.06 31.83 0.18
CA THR A 317 13.97 32.80 0.82
C THR A 317 15.37 32.19 0.88
N THR A 318 16.34 32.85 0.30
CA THR A 318 17.75 32.45 0.41
C THR A 318 18.24 32.64 1.85
N SER A 319 19.29 31.91 2.23
CA SER A 319 20.03 32.08 3.50
C SER A 319 20.55 33.50 3.72
N LYS A 320 20.68 34.31 2.66
CA LYS A 320 21.08 35.73 2.72
C LYS A 320 19.90 36.70 2.93
N GLY A 321 18.67 36.21 2.84
CA GLY A 321 17.43 36.96 3.09
C GLY A 321 16.68 37.43 1.84
N ASP A 322 17.24 37.25 0.64
CA ASP A 322 16.55 37.60 -0.61
C ASP A 322 15.39 36.62 -0.87
N LYS A 323 14.28 37.12 -1.43
CA LYS A 323 13.02 36.37 -1.57
C LYS A 323 12.59 36.25 -3.03
N LEU A 324 12.16 35.07 -3.43
CA LEU A 324 11.49 34.80 -4.71
C LEU A 324 10.06 34.37 -4.42
N GLU A 325 9.08 35.16 -4.85
CA GLU A 325 7.66 34.91 -4.66
C GLU A 325 6.99 34.61 -6.00
N GLY A 326 6.29 33.48 -6.10
CA GLY A 326 5.55 33.13 -7.31
C GLY A 326 5.06 31.68 -7.32
N THR A 327 4.85 31.12 -8.51
CA THR A 327 4.29 29.78 -8.67
C THR A 327 5.39 28.75 -8.95
N PHE A 328 5.19 27.54 -8.45
CA PHE A 328 6.05 26.38 -8.63
C PHE A 328 5.23 25.23 -9.21
N ARG A 329 5.85 24.40 -10.05
CA ARG A 329 5.25 23.19 -10.61
C ARG A 329 6.29 22.08 -10.64
N LEU A 330 6.01 20.93 -10.02
CA LEU A 330 6.96 19.81 -9.93
C LEU A 330 8.36 20.24 -9.44
N ASN A 331 8.42 21.06 -8.40
CA ASN A 331 9.64 21.69 -7.88
C ASN A 331 10.30 22.79 -8.75
N LEU A 332 9.79 23.11 -9.93
CA LEU A 332 10.38 24.09 -10.84
C LEU A 332 9.66 25.43 -10.74
N LYS A 333 10.35 26.57 -10.92
CA LYS A 333 9.71 27.88 -11.03
C LYS A 333 8.80 27.91 -12.25
N HIS A 334 7.60 28.43 -12.11
CA HIS A 334 6.62 28.51 -13.19
C HIS A 334 5.81 29.80 -13.10
N GLY A 335 5.48 30.39 -14.26
CA GLY A 335 4.80 31.67 -14.34
C GLY A 335 5.63 32.84 -13.80
N VAL A 336 4.96 33.85 -13.27
CA VAL A 336 5.60 35.09 -12.79
C VAL A 336 6.23 34.88 -11.41
N ILE A 337 7.51 35.19 -11.30
CA ILE A 337 8.31 35.22 -10.08
C ILE A 337 8.76 36.66 -9.80
N ARG A 338 8.48 37.16 -8.59
CA ARG A 338 8.93 38.45 -8.08
C ARG A 338 10.13 38.24 -7.17
N HIS A 339 11.22 38.95 -7.43
CA HIS A 339 12.45 38.87 -6.66
C HIS A 339 12.61 40.12 -5.79
N TYR A 340 12.72 39.93 -4.48
CA TYR A 340 12.92 41.00 -3.50
C TYR A 340 14.27 40.84 -2.80
N ASP A 341 14.91 41.98 -2.49
CA ASP A 341 16.05 41.97 -1.58
C ASP A 341 15.61 41.68 -0.13
N LYS A 342 16.58 41.43 0.75
CA LYS A 342 16.33 41.25 2.19
C LYS A 342 15.65 42.44 2.91
N LYS A 343 15.60 43.63 2.30
CA LYS A 343 14.90 44.82 2.83
C LYS A 343 13.45 44.92 2.31
N GLY A 344 13.05 44.05 1.38
CA GLY A 344 11.73 44.05 0.76
C GLY A 344 11.62 44.89 -0.51
N ASN A 345 12.73 45.40 -1.07
CA ASN A 345 12.69 46.12 -2.33
C ASN A 345 12.58 45.13 -3.50
N LEU A 346 11.61 45.35 -4.40
CA LEU A 346 11.46 44.55 -5.61
C LEU A 346 12.62 44.82 -6.57
N LEU A 347 13.47 43.82 -6.78
CA LEU A 347 14.65 43.88 -7.65
C LEU A 347 14.33 43.49 -9.08
N SER A 348 13.46 42.50 -9.29
CA SER A 348 13.05 42.08 -10.62
C SER A 348 11.71 41.36 -10.63
N VAL A 349 11.07 41.37 -11.79
CA VAL A 349 9.93 40.52 -12.12
C VAL A 349 10.33 39.66 -13.31
N SER A 350 10.26 38.35 -13.15
CA SER A 350 10.69 37.37 -14.16
C SER A 350 9.55 36.42 -14.47
N GLU A 351 9.43 35.99 -15.72
CA GLU A 351 8.51 34.93 -16.12
C GLU A 351 9.28 33.65 -16.43
N TYR A 352 8.82 32.51 -15.90
CA TYR A 352 9.47 31.22 -16.05
C TYR A 352 8.52 30.17 -16.65
N ALA A 353 9.04 29.34 -17.55
CA ALA A 353 8.39 28.14 -18.05
C ALA A 353 9.18 26.91 -17.57
N ASN A 354 8.88 26.45 -16.35
CA ASN A 354 9.53 25.31 -15.69
C ASN A 354 11.05 25.52 -15.57
N ASP A 355 11.45 26.50 -14.75
CA ASP A 355 12.82 26.99 -14.54
C ASP A 355 13.53 27.63 -15.75
N VAL A 356 12.94 27.57 -16.96
CA VAL A 356 13.44 28.33 -18.11
C VAL A 356 12.96 29.76 -18.05
N LEU A 357 13.89 30.71 -17.95
CA LEU A 357 13.59 32.14 -17.95
C LEU A 357 13.06 32.57 -19.33
N VAL A 358 11.84 33.10 -19.36
CA VAL A 358 11.15 33.59 -20.57
C VAL A 358 11.41 35.09 -20.73
N SER A 359 11.18 35.86 -19.68
CA SER A 359 11.36 37.32 -19.67
C SER A 359 11.78 37.81 -18.29
N GLN A 360 12.45 38.97 -18.22
CA GLN A 360 12.85 39.58 -16.96
C GLN A 360 12.88 41.11 -17.06
N VAL A 361 12.28 41.77 -16.09
CA VAL A 361 12.32 43.22 -15.88
C VAL A 361 13.09 43.49 -14.59
N ASN A 362 14.20 44.21 -14.66
CA ASN A 362 15.01 44.61 -13.50
C ASN A 362 14.60 46.01 -13.02
N LEU A 363 14.46 46.20 -11.71
CA LEU A 363 13.84 47.37 -11.07
C LEU A 363 14.75 48.06 -10.02
N GLY A 364 16.03 47.69 -9.92
CA GLY A 364 16.97 48.23 -8.92
C GLY A 364 18.27 48.84 -9.49
N LYS A 365 18.40 50.17 -9.35
CA LYS A 365 19.56 51.09 -9.54
C LYS A 365 20.53 50.83 -10.71
N GLU A 366 20.50 51.78 -11.65
CA GLU A 366 21.25 51.89 -12.91
C GLU A 366 21.02 50.74 -13.89
N ALA A 367 19.98 50.94 -14.72
CA ALA A 367 19.84 50.26 -15.99
C ALA A 367 21.05 50.63 -16.87
N VAL A 368 22.05 49.75 -16.93
CA VAL A 368 22.95 49.70 -18.08
C VAL A 368 22.15 49.05 -19.21
N PRO A 369 21.89 49.73 -20.33
CA PRO A 369 21.28 49.09 -21.48
C PRO A 369 22.26 48.03 -21.96
N VAL A 370 21.83 46.77 -22.05
CA VAL A 370 22.57 45.77 -22.82
C VAL A 370 22.44 46.16 -24.29
N PRO A 371 23.51 46.58 -24.98
CA PRO A 371 23.42 46.88 -26.40
C PRO A 371 23.37 45.54 -27.13
N GLY A 372 22.24 45.25 -27.80
CA GLY A 372 22.16 44.18 -28.80
C GLY A 372 21.28 42.98 -28.49
N THR A 373 20.50 42.96 -27.41
CA THR A 373 19.39 41.99 -27.30
C THR A 373 18.15 42.62 -27.90
N SER A 374 17.90 42.38 -29.19
CA SER A 374 16.56 42.56 -29.74
C SER A 374 15.60 41.73 -28.87
N GLU A 375 14.64 42.38 -28.20
CA GLU A 375 13.51 41.69 -27.62
C GLU A 375 12.95 40.74 -28.70
N PRO A 376 12.82 39.43 -28.42
CA PRO A 376 12.10 38.56 -29.33
C PRO A 376 10.69 39.15 -29.43
N GLY A 377 10.33 39.69 -30.61
CA GLY A 377 8.98 40.24 -30.80
C GLY A 377 7.94 39.19 -30.40
N THR A 378 6.81 39.61 -29.83
CA THR A 378 5.73 38.73 -29.32
C THR A 378 5.40 37.53 -30.22
N SER A 379 5.52 37.70 -31.54
CA SER A 379 5.40 36.63 -32.54
C SER A 379 6.39 35.46 -32.37
N SER A 380 7.65 35.73 -32.03
CA SER A 380 8.70 34.73 -31.82
C SER A 380 8.52 33.93 -30.52
N VAL A 381 8.02 34.56 -29.45
CA VAL A 381 7.70 33.90 -28.18
C VAL A 381 6.52 32.95 -28.34
N VAL A 382 5.46 33.40 -29.02
CA VAL A 382 4.30 32.56 -29.36
C VAL A 382 4.69 31.36 -30.23
N GLN A 383 5.65 31.51 -31.15
CA GLN A 383 6.17 30.41 -31.98
C GLN A 383 7.00 29.40 -31.16
N ALA A 384 7.84 29.87 -30.24
CA ALA A 384 8.63 29.01 -29.37
C ALA A 384 7.72 28.18 -28.43
N GLU A 385 6.68 28.79 -27.87
CA GLU A 385 5.73 28.09 -26.99
C GLU A 385 4.87 27.07 -27.74
N LYS A 386 4.42 27.38 -28.97
CA LYS A 386 3.76 26.39 -29.83
C LYS A 386 4.64 25.17 -30.09
N SER A 387 5.91 25.41 -30.40
CA SER A 387 6.88 24.32 -30.66
C SER A 387 7.13 23.46 -29.40
N ARG A 388 7.18 24.08 -28.21
CA ARG A 388 7.27 23.36 -26.94
C ARG A 388 6.04 22.52 -26.66
N HIS A 389 4.86 23.09 -26.87
CA HIS A 389 3.61 22.39 -26.66
C HIS A 389 3.46 21.19 -27.59
N GLU A 390 3.81 21.34 -28.87
CA GLU A 390 3.84 20.23 -29.83
C GLU A 390 4.74 19.09 -29.35
N LYS A 391 5.93 19.42 -28.82
CA LYS A 391 6.84 18.43 -28.24
C LYS A 391 6.25 17.76 -27.00
N ALA A 392 5.66 18.53 -26.07
CA ALA A 392 5.05 17.99 -24.86
C ALA A 392 3.89 17.04 -25.18
N VAL A 393 3.03 17.41 -26.13
CA VAL A 393 1.94 16.56 -26.64
C VAL A 393 2.49 15.28 -27.27
N GLN A 394 3.56 15.38 -28.04
CA GLN A 394 4.22 14.22 -28.64
C GLN A 394 4.80 13.28 -27.58
N ASP A 395 5.47 13.81 -26.55
CA ASP A 395 6.02 13.02 -25.44
C ASP A 395 4.91 12.32 -24.64
N ILE A 396 3.77 12.99 -24.40
CA ILE A 396 2.59 12.38 -23.77
C ILE A 396 2.07 11.21 -24.61
N LYS A 397 1.98 11.39 -25.94
CA LYS A 397 1.51 10.37 -26.88
C LYS A 397 2.46 9.19 -26.94
N GLU A 398 3.77 9.41 -27.01
CA GLU A 398 4.78 8.35 -27.07
C GLU A 398 4.78 7.50 -25.79
N ARG A 399 4.69 8.12 -24.62
CA ARG A 399 4.56 7.41 -23.34
C ARG A 399 3.30 6.53 -23.29
N TYR A 400 2.16 7.05 -23.75
CA TYR A 400 0.93 6.28 -23.84
C TYR A 400 1.07 5.09 -24.80
N GLN A 401 1.65 5.28 -25.99
CA GLN A 401 1.84 4.20 -26.95
C GLN A 401 2.79 3.12 -26.44
N ALA A 402 3.88 3.50 -25.77
CA ALA A 402 4.80 2.56 -25.15
C ALA A 402 4.12 1.71 -24.06
N GLY A 403 3.37 2.36 -23.16
CA GLY A 403 2.62 1.66 -22.10
C GLY A 403 1.52 0.75 -22.66
N LYS A 404 0.77 1.24 -23.65
CA LYS A 404 -0.26 0.44 -24.33
C LYS A 404 0.33 -0.79 -24.99
N LYS A 405 1.43 -0.64 -25.74
CA LYS A 405 2.12 -1.75 -26.41
C LYS A 405 2.57 -2.81 -25.41
N LEU A 406 3.14 -2.40 -24.27
CA LEU A 406 3.57 -3.34 -23.22
C LEU A 406 2.40 -4.19 -22.68
N LEU A 407 1.28 -3.54 -22.37
CA LEU A 407 0.08 -4.23 -21.87
C LEU A 407 -0.55 -5.14 -22.94
N ASP A 408 -0.61 -4.68 -24.19
CA ASP A 408 -1.09 -5.49 -25.31
C ASP A 408 -0.20 -6.72 -25.54
N ASP A 409 1.13 -6.56 -25.47
CA ASP A 409 2.11 -7.64 -25.62
C ASP A 409 1.94 -8.68 -24.49
N GLN A 410 1.69 -8.25 -23.24
CA GLN A 410 1.40 -9.13 -22.11
C GLN A 410 0.09 -9.92 -22.30
N ILE A 411 -0.98 -9.25 -22.76
CA ILE A 411 -2.26 -9.92 -23.07
C ILE A 411 -2.06 -10.95 -24.19
N ALA A 412 -1.31 -10.61 -25.24
CA ALA A 412 -1.02 -11.51 -26.33
C ALA A 412 -0.20 -12.73 -25.88
N GLN A 413 0.76 -12.52 -24.98
CA GLN A 413 1.57 -13.59 -24.39
C GLN A 413 0.71 -14.56 -23.58
N LEU A 414 -0.15 -14.07 -22.69
CA LEU A 414 -1.06 -14.90 -21.89
C LEU A 414 -2.00 -15.74 -22.77
N ARG A 415 -2.51 -15.14 -23.86
CA ARG A 415 -3.34 -15.87 -24.84
C ARG A 415 -2.58 -16.95 -25.60
N LYS A 416 -1.28 -16.75 -25.83
CA LYS A 416 -0.41 -17.73 -26.50
C LYS A 416 -0.07 -18.90 -25.57
N GLU A 417 0.19 -18.63 -24.30
CA GLU A 417 0.55 -19.62 -23.29
C GLU A 417 -0.65 -20.48 -22.85
N GLN A 418 -1.87 -19.94 -22.95
CA GLN A 418 -3.11 -20.60 -22.52
C GLN A 418 -4.10 -20.75 -23.69
N PRO A 419 -3.86 -21.70 -24.61
CA PRO A 419 -4.75 -21.92 -25.75
C PRO A 419 -6.14 -22.37 -25.31
N GLY A 420 -7.18 -21.83 -25.97
CA GLY A 420 -8.58 -22.14 -25.65
C GLY A 420 -9.10 -21.45 -24.39
N LEU A 421 -8.57 -20.27 -24.07
CA LEU A 421 -9.17 -19.29 -23.16
C LEU A 421 -10.58 -18.90 -23.60
N TYR A 422 -11.40 -18.50 -22.63
CA TYR A 422 -12.76 -18.04 -22.88
C TYR A 422 -12.77 -16.69 -23.61
N ALA A 423 -13.80 -16.45 -24.41
CA ALA A 423 -13.94 -15.19 -25.14
C ALA A 423 -14.11 -13.98 -24.20
N SER A 424 -14.66 -14.21 -23.00
CA SER A 424 -14.92 -13.21 -21.98
C SER A 424 -15.01 -13.84 -20.58
N GLN A 425 -14.94 -13.00 -19.54
CA GLN A 425 -15.21 -13.39 -18.15
C GLN A 425 -16.60 -14.01 -17.99
N ALA A 426 -17.62 -13.45 -18.65
CA ALA A 426 -18.98 -14.00 -18.64
C ALA A 426 -19.05 -15.41 -19.25
N ALA A 427 -18.31 -15.66 -20.34
CA ALA A 427 -18.25 -16.99 -20.95
C ALA A 427 -17.55 -18.02 -20.05
N PHE A 428 -16.54 -17.60 -19.28
CA PHE A 428 -15.91 -18.41 -18.24
C PHE A 428 -16.90 -18.75 -17.11
N GLU A 429 -17.58 -17.73 -16.57
CA GLU A 429 -18.56 -17.89 -15.48
C GLU A 429 -19.72 -18.80 -15.89
N GLN A 430 -20.22 -18.64 -17.12
CA GLN A 430 -21.24 -19.52 -17.67
C GLN A 430 -20.77 -20.98 -17.74
N ALA A 431 -19.57 -21.22 -18.27
CA ALA A 431 -19.02 -22.57 -18.35
C ALA A 431 -18.82 -23.22 -16.96
N LEU A 432 -18.39 -22.42 -15.97
CA LEU A 432 -18.23 -22.87 -14.60
C LEU A 432 -19.57 -23.22 -13.94
N ASN A 433 -20.58 -22.37 -14.13
CA ASN A 433 -21.93 -22.59 -13.59
C ASN A 433 -22.61 -23.82 -14.22
N GLU A 434 -22.48 -23.99 -15.54
CA GLU A 434 -23.00 -25.18 -16.24
C GLU A 434 -22.36 -26.47 -15.72
N ALA A 435 -21.05 -26.45 -15.43
CA ALA A 435 -20.36 -27.61 -14.87
C ALA A 435 -20.79 -27.91 -13.43
N ALA A 436 -20.96 -26.88 -12.60
CA ALA A 436 -21.44 -27.00 -11.22
C ALA A 436 -22.88 -27.56 -11.14
N LEU A 437 -23.76 -27.12 -12.05
CA LEU A 437 -25.13 -27.66 -12.15
C LEU A 437 -25.13 -29.15 -12.51
N LYS A 438 -24.27 -29.57 -13.45
CA LYS A 438 -24.13 -30.98 -13.80
C LYS A 438 -23.55 -31.80 -12.65
N GLN A 439 -22.57 -31.29 -11.91
CA GLN A 439 -22.02 -31.92 -10.71
C GLN A 439 -23.12 -32.16 -9.67
N THR A 440 -23.92 -31.12 -9.39
CA THR A 440 -25.03 -31.17 -8.43
C THR A 440 -26.06 -32.21 -8.86
N SER A 441 -26.43 -32.24 -10.15
CA SER A 441 -27.36 -33.22 -10.70
C SER A 441 -26.88 -34.67 -10.52
N ILE A 442 -25.59 -34.92 -10.76
CA ILE A 442 -24.99 -36.26 -10.56
C ILE A 442 -24.98 -36.63 -9.08
N GLN A 443 -24.63 -35.70 -8.19
CA GLN A 443 -24.63 -35.92 -6.74
C GLN A 443 -26.05 -36.20 -6.21
N SER A 444 -27.07 -35.50 -6.70
CA SER A 444 -28.47 -35.80 -6.36
C SER A 444 -28.88 -37.19 -6.82
N LYS A 445 -28.51 -37.60 -8.05
CA LYS A 445 -28.76 -38.97 -8.55
C LYS A 445 -28.05 -40.04 -7.70
N LEU A 446 -26.81 -39.80 -7.29
CA LEU A 446 -26.06 -40.66 -6.38
C LEU A 446 -26.73 -40.78 -5.00
N SER A 447 -27.28 -39.68 -4.48
CA SER A 447 -28.03 -39.69 -3.21
C SER A 447 -29.34 -40.48 -3.30
N LEU A 448 -30.03 -40.39 -4.45
CA LEU A 448 -31.30 -41.10 -4.68
C LEU A 448 -31.13 -42.62 -4.83
N LEU A 449 -29.96 -43.08 -5.28
CA LEU A 449 -29.60 -44.52 -5.32
C LEU A 449 -29.48 -45.15 -3.91
N GLY A 450 -29.32 -44.32 -2.86
CA GLY A 450 -29.38 -44.77 -1.46
C GLY A 450 -28.43 -45.94 -1.15
N SER A 451 -28.97 -46.96 -0.48
CA SER A 451 -28.26 -48.20 -0.12
C SER A 451 -28.59 -49.38 -1.03
N ASP A 452 -29.08 -49.14 -2.25
CA ASP A 452 -29.37 -50.24 -3.19
C ASP A 452 -28.08 -51.01 -3.51
N ARG A 453 -28.04 -52.29 -3.10
CA ARG A 453 -26.94 -53.23 -3.32
C ARG A 453 -27.22 -54.20 -4.46
N SER A 454 -28.26 -53.96 -5.25
CA SER A 454 -28.50 -54.74 -6.46
C SER A 454 -27.34 -54.54 -7.44
N GLN A 455 -27.04 -55.56 -8.24
CA GLN A 455 -26.00 -55.48 -9.27
C GLN A 455 -26.25 -54.32 -10.27
N ALA A 456 -27.52 -53.98 -10.51
CA ALA A 456 -27.91 -52.83 -11.31
C ALA A 456 -27.65 -51.50 -10.60
N GLY A 457 -27.95 -51.41 -9.29
CA GLY A 457 -27.67 -50.23 -8.46
C GLY A 457 -26.16 -49.95 -8.33
N GLU A 458 -25.35 -51.00 -8.15
CA GLU A 458 -23.89 -50.89 -8.12
C GLU A 458 -23.31 -50.42 -9.46
N ALA A 459 -23.80 -50.96 -10.58
CA ALA A 459 -23.38 -50.54 -11.92
C ALA A 459 -23.76 -49.07 -12.22
N ALA A 460 -24.98 -48.65 -11.85
CA ALA A 460 -25.42 -47.26 -12.01
C ALA A 460 -24.60 -46.28 -11.15
N ARG A 461 -24.25 -46.70 -9.92
CA ARG A 461 -23.40 -45.92 -9.01
C ARG A 461 -21.97 -45.77 -9.54
N ALA A 462 -21.39 -46.84 -10.09
CA ALA A 462 -20.07 -46.81 -10.71
C ALA A 462 -20.03 -45.85 -11.91
N GLU A 463 -21.04 -45.88 -12.77
CA GLU A 463 -21.14 -44.98 -13.93
C GLU A 463 -21.33 -43.52 -13.51
N LEU A 464 -22.19 -43.23 -12.52
CA LEU A 464 -22.36 -41.87 -12.01
C LEU A 464 -21.09 -41.33 -11.32
N ASN A 465 -20.36 -42.18 -10.59
CA ASN A 465 -19.07 -41.79 -10.01
C ASN A 465 -18.03 -41.48 -11.09
N LYS A 466 -17.99 -42.27 -12.17
CA LYS A 466 -17.12 -41.99 -13.33
C LYS A 466 -17.46 -40.65 -13.99
N GLN A 467 -18.75 -40.35 -14.17
CA GLN A 467 -19.21 -39.06 -14.69
C GLN A 467 -18.88 -37.92 -13.72
N LEU A 468 -18.99 -38.13 -12.41
CA LEU A 468 -18.63 -37.15 -11.39
C LEU A 468 -17.15 -36.79 -11.47
N GLU A 469 -16.25 -37.78 -11.58
CA GLU A 469 -14.82 -37.55 -11.74
C GLU A 469 -14.49 -36.83 -13.06
N ALA A 470 -15.16 -37.17 -14.16
CA ALA A 470 -15.01 -36.46 -15.42
C ALA A 470 -15.43 -34.98 -15.33
N ILE A 471 -16.52 -34.69 -14.62
CA ILE A 471 -16.97 -33.31 -14.39
C ILE A 471 -16.03 -32.55 -13.46
N LYS A 472 -15.51 -33.18 -12.41
CA LYS A 472 -14.48 -32.56 -11.55
C LYS A 472 -13.23 -32.20 -12.34
N ALA A 473 -12.76 -33.11 -13.21
CA ALA A 473 -11.63 -32.85 -14.09
C ALA A 473 -11.91 -31.71 -15.08
N GLN A 474 -13.13 -31.66 -15.63
CA GLN A 474 -13.57 -30.55 -16.47
C GLN A 474 -13.56 -29.22 -15.69
N MET A 475 -14.13 -29.18 -14.49
CA MET A 475 -14.15 -27.98 -13.65
C MET A 475 -12.75 -27.49 -13.30
N ALA A 476 -11.82 -28.39 -12.98
CA ALA A 476 -10.42 -28.05 -12.74
C ALA A 476 -9.79 -27.37 -13.96
N LEU A 477 -10.03 -27.88 -15.17
CA LEU A 477 -9.55 -27.26 -16.41
C LEU A 477 -10.19 -25.88 -16.66
N ILE A 478 -11.50 -25.73 -16.38
CA ILE A 478 -12.20 -24.44 -16.47
C ILE A 478 -11.55 -23.44 -15.50
N GLN A 479 -11.36 -23.83 -14.25
CA GLN A 479 -10.78 -22.98 -13.20
C GLN A 479 -9.34 -22.58 -13.50
N GLN A 480 -8.52 -23.50 -14.02
CA GLN A 480 -7.15 -23.21 -14.49
C GLN A 480 -7.15 -22.10 -15.54
N LYS A 481 -8.05 -22.17 -16.53
CA LYS A 481 -8.21 -21.13 -17.55
C LYS A 481 -8.75 -19.81 -16.98
N GLY A 482 -9.52 -19.87 -15.90
CA GLY A 482 -10.06 -18.71 -15.20
C GLY A 482 -8.98 -17.79 -14.59
N VAL A 483 -7.83 -18.33 -14.18
CA VAL A 483 -6.72 -17.54 -13.64
C VAL A 483 -6.15 -16.60 -14.70
N ALA A 484 -5.80 -17.15 -15.86
CA ALA A 484 -5.31 -16.37 -17.00
C ALA A 484 -6.38 -15.41 -17.54
N GLN A 485 -7.67 -15.79 -17.48
CA GLN A 485 -8.78 -14.91 -17.83
C GLN A 485 -8.84 -13.67 -16.93
N ARG A 486 -8.76 -13.85 -15.60
CA ARG A 486 -8.76 -12.73 -14.63
C ARG A 486 -7.55 -11.82 -14.82
N GLN A 487 -6.38 -12.40 -15.07
CA GLN A 487 -5.17 -11.63 -15.34
C GLN A 487 -5.32 -10.77 -16.60
N ILE A 488 -5.92 -11.31 -17.67
CA ILE A 488 -6.21 -10.54 -18.89
C ILE A 488 -7.20 -9.39 -18.60
N GLU A 489 -8.24 -9.61 -17.79
CA GLU A 489 -9.18 -8.54 -17.43
C GLU A 489 -8.51 -7.45 -16.60
N HIS A 490 -7.64 -7.80 -15.66
CA HIS A 490 -6.86 -6.81 -14.91
C HIS A 490 -5.96 -5.97 -15.82
N LEU A 491 -5.28 -6.59 -16.79
CA LEU A 491 -4.46 -5.86 -17.77
C LEU A 491 -5.30 -4.92 -18.66
N LYS A 492 -6.52 -5.32 -19.02
CA LYS A 492 -7.47 -4.44 -19.74
C LYS A 492 -7.91 -3.26 -18.89
N GLU A 493 -8.14 -3.46 -17.60
CA GLU A 493 -8.47 -2.38 -16.66
C GLU A 493 -7.31 -1.39 -16.53
N GLN A 494 -6.07 -1.89 -16.41
CA GLN A 494 -4.87 -1.04 -16.45
C GLN A 494 -4.77 -0.25 -17.76
N LEU A 495 -5.12 -0.86 -18.90
CA LEU A 495 -5.14 -0.17 -20.20
C LEU A 495 -6.21 0.94 -20.23
N SER A 496 -7.37 0.70 -19.63
CA SER A 496 -8.43 1.72 -19.45
C SER A 496 -7.96 2.90 -18.59
N LEU A 497 -7.33 2.61 -17.44
CA LEU A 497 -6.77 3.63 -16.55
C LEU A 497 -5.66 4.44 -17.22
N LEU A 498 -4.76 3.77 -17.95
CA LEU A 498 -3.70 4.41 -18.74
C LEU A 498 -4.29 5.36 -19.78
N LYS A 499 -5.37 4.96 -20.46
CA LYS A 499 -6.09 5.79 -21.41
C LYS A 499 -6.72 7.02 -20.74
N SER A 500 -7.39 6.83 -19.61
CA SER A 500 -7.98 7.92 -18.83
C SER A 500 -6.92 8.94 -18.40
N LYS A 501 -5.76 8.48 -17.91
CA LYS A 501 -4.64 9.33 -17.53
C LYS A 501 -4.07 10.11 -18.73
N TYR A 502 -3.88 9.44 -19.86
CA TYR A 502 -3.47 10.10 -21.11
C TYR A 502 -4.44 11.22 -21.52
N ASP A 503 -5.75 10.96 -21.48
CA ASP A 503 -6.75 11.96 -21.86
C ASP A 503 -6.78 13.15 -20.87
N ALA A 504 -6.59 12.89 -19.58
CA ALA A 504 -6.49 13.93 -18.55
C ALA A 504 -5.23 14.79 -18.71
N GLU A 505 -4.06 14.17 -18.90
CA GLU A 505 -2.79 14.86 -19.14
C GLU A 505 -2.85 15.72 -20.41
N LEU A 506 -3.35 15.15 -21.51
CA LEU A 506 -3.48 15.86 -22.78
C LEU A 506 -4.45 17.04 -22.68
N LYS A 507 -5.60 16.85 -22.02
CA LYS A 507 -6.57 17.93 -21.79
C LYS A 507 -5.97 19.04 -20.93
N HIS A 508 -5.25 18.68 -19.87
CA HIS A 508 -4.58 19.64 -19.01
C HIS A 508 -3.55 20.45 -19.80
N GLU A 509 -2.65 19.78 -20.53
CA GLU A 509 -1.60 20.42 -21.33
C GLU A 509 -2.18 21.37 -22.39
N ASN A 510 -3.18 20.93 -23.15
CA ASN A 510 -3.87 21.77 -24.12
C ASN A 510 -4.57 22.97 -23.48
N THR A 511 -5.18 22.80 -22.31
CA THR A 511 -5.86 23.88 -21.59
C THR A 511 -4.87 24.92 -21.07
N GLN A 512 -3.73 24.48 -20.53
CA GLN A 512 -2.69 25.38 -20.05
C GLN A 512 -2.05 26.14 -21.21
N HIS A 513 -1.71 25.45 -22.30
CA HIS A 513 -1.18 26.09 -23.49
C HIS A 513 -2.18 27.10 -24.09
N ALA A 514 -3.46 26.77 -24.17
CA ALA A 514 -4.48 27.72 -24.65
C ALA A 514 -4.59 28.97 -23.77
N LYS A 515 -4.50 28.83 -22.44
CA LYS A 515 -4.46 29.98 -21.52
C LYS A 515 -3.20 30.82 -21.73
N LEU A 516 -2.04 30.17 -21.88
CA LEU A 516 -0.76 30.83 -22.08
C LEU A 516 -0.74 31.61 -23.41
N ILE A 517 -1.16 31.00 -24.52
CA ILE A 517 -1.23 31.67 -25.81
C ILE A 517 -2.18 32.88 -25.77
N LYS A 518 -3.31 32.77 -25.05
CA LYS A 518 -4.23 33.89 -24.85
C LYS A 518 -3.63 35.03 -24.00
N THR A 519 -2.70 34.72 -23.10
CA THR A 519 -2.00 35.73 -22.29
C THR A 519 -0.86 36.39 -23.07
N LEU A 520 -0.21 35.66 -23.98
CA LEU A 520 0.87 36.16 -24.83
C LEU A 520 0.37 37.01 -26.02
N GLN A 521 -0.86 36.78 -26.46
CA GLN A 521 -1.57 37.57 -27.49
C GLN A 521 -2.24 38.80 -26.89
#